data_AF-A0A7C0UUY9-F1
#
_entry.id   AF-A0A7C0UUY9-F1
#
_cell.length_a   1.000
_cell.length_b   1.000
_cell.length_c   1.000
_cell.angle_alpha   90.00
_cell.angle_beta   90.00
_cell.angle_gamma   90.00
#
_symmetry.space_group_name_H-M   'P 1'
#
loop_
_entity.id
_entity.type
_entity.pdbx_description
1 polymer ?
#
loop_
_entity_poly.entity_id
_entity_poly.type
_entity_poly.pdbx_seq_one_letter_code
_entity_poly.pdbx_strand_id
1 'polypeptide(L)'
;VPKTADEFTARFNAGDLTFALVDPPMLAQVRDAATLVASTTTEQDEVRRGLIVIPSESALQSVDELRGKSVCVATRSGLETFVSQMATLKSQGITGSELNFVVSADLSEATAINGLLGDECEAAFISESYMRSLDDNTLSSLKVLSYTARIPNSAVVAYWDTPQETIDKLKEALLKLTASSKELQPTGFSSFVEADQELYSKFLDAYSAE
;
A
#
# COMPACT_ATOMS: atom_id res chain seq x y z
N VAL A 1 -8.35 23.22 9.10
CA VAL A 1 -7.62 21.99 8.66
C VAL A 1 -6.72 21.59 9.81
N PRO A 2 -6.75 20.31 10.24
CA PRO A 2 -5.84 19.81 11.28
C PRO A 2 -4.38 20.03 10.91
N LYS A 3 -3.53 20.29 11.91
CA LYS A 3 -2.09 20.57 11.70
C LYS A 3 -1.21 19.34 11.87
N THR A 4 -1.73 18.28 12.47
CA THR A 4 -1.02 17.03 12.74
C THR A 4 -1.93 15.83 12.48
N ALA A 5 -1.34 14.65 12.31
CA ALA A 5 -2.07 13.39 12.20
C ALA A 5 -2.91 13.12 13.46
N ASP A 6 -2.34 13.31 14.65
CA ASP A 6 -3.06 13.10 15.92
C ASP A 6 -4.26 14.05 16.06
N GLU A 7 -4.10 15.32 15.69
CA GLU A 7 -5.22 16.27 15.69
C GLU A 7 -6.29 15.85 14.68
N PHE A 8 -5.88 15.38 13.49
CA PHE A 8 -6.82 14.88 12.50
C PHE A 8 -7.62 13.69 13.05
N THR A 9 -6.94 12.66 13.55
CA THR A 9 -7.54 11.43 14.05
C THR A 9 -8.50 11.73 15.21
N ALA A 10 -8.08 12.55 16.18
CA ALA A 10 -8.91 12.94 17.31
C ALA A 10 -10.20 13.65 16.87
N ARG A 11 -10.08 14.61 15.93
CA ARG A 11 -11.21 15.40 15.46
C ARG A 11 -12.16 14.61 14.56
N PHE A 12 -11.63 13.75 13.69
CA PHE A 12 -12.47 12.89 12.85
C PHE A 12 -13.24 11.89 13.72
N ASN A 13 -12.57 11.23 14.68
CA ASN A 13 -13.22 10.30 15.61
C ASN A 13 -14.24 10.98 16.53
N ALA A 14 -14.09 12.28 16.82
CA ALA A 14 -15.07 13.07 17.57
C ALA A 14 -16.27 13.55 16.73
N GLY A 15 -16.24 13.37 15.40
CA GLY A 15 -17.26 13.89 14.49
C GLY A 15 -17.12 15.38 14.16
N ASP A 16 -16.01 16.03 14.52
CA ASP A 16 -15.72 17.43 14.19
C ASP A 16 -15.40 17.64 12.70
N LEU A 17 -15.13 16.55 11.98
CA LEU A 17 -14.85 16.52 10.55
C LEU A 17 -15.84 15.57 9.86
N THR A 18 -16.68 16.11 8.99
CA THR A 18 -17.69 15.30 8.27
C THR A 18 -17.09 14.49 7.14
N PHE A 19 -16.13 15.05 6.41
CA PHE A 19 -15.47 14.39 5.28
C PHE A 19 -13.97 14.57 5.36
N ALA A 20 -13.24 13.55 4.90
CA ALA A 20 -11.79 13.60 4.79
C ALA A 20 -11.33 12.83 3.55
N LEU A 21 -10.22 13.27 2.96
CA LEU A 21 -9.42 12.45 2.06
C LEU A 21 -8.28 11.86 2.89
N VAL A 22 -8.21 10.55 2.96
CA VAL A 22 -7.23 9.82 3.79
C VAL A 22 -6.46 8.81 2.95
N ASP A 23 -5.18 8.64 3.25
CA ASP A 23 -4.40 7.52 2.75
C ASP A 23 -4.73 6.23 3.54
N PRO A 24 -4.36 5.04 3.04
CA PRO A 24 -4.70 3.79 3.70
C PRO A 24 -4.22 3.67 5.17
N PRO A 25 -3.00 4.11 5.55
CA PRO A 25 -2.57 4.13 6.95
C PRO A 25 -3.46 5.00 7.84
N MET A 26 -3.82 6.20 7.39
CA MET A 26 -4.69 7.08 8.16
C MET A 26 -6.11 6.51 8.27
N LEU A 27 -6.61 5.88 7.19
CA LEU A 27 -7.90 5.19 7.22
C LEU A 27 -7.94 4.13 8.33
N ALA A 28 -6.85 3.37 8.54
CA ALA A 28 -6.78 2.39 9.62
C ALA A 28 -6.94 3.02 11.02
N GLN A 29 -6.47 4.24 11.22
CA GLN A 29 -6.58 4.95 12.49
C GLN A 29 -7.99 5.47 12.78
N VAL A 30 -8.80 5.70 11.74
CA VAL A 30 -10.16 6.24 11.87
C VAL A 30 -11.24 5.26 11.41
N ARG A 31 -10.88 3.99 11.16
CA ARG A 31 -11.75 3.01 10.49
C ARG A 31 -13.11 2.83 11.16
N ASP A 32 -13.15 2.88 12.49
CA ASP A 32 -14.38 2.66 13.27
C ASP A 32 -15.33 3.87 13.20
N ALA A 33 -14.80 5.05 12.83
CA ALA A 33 -15.56 6.29 12.66
C ALA A 33 -15.82 6.62 11.18
N ALA A 34 -15.32 5.83 10.24
CA ALA A 34 -15.28 6.16 8.81
C ALA A 34 -16.21 5.28 7.96
N THR A 35 -16.98 5.92 7.10
CA THR A 35 -17.71 5.30 5.98
C THR A 35 -17.00 5.64 4.68
N LEU A 36 -16.61 4.63 3.91
CA LEU A 36 -16.00 4.81 2.58
C LEU A 36 -16.97 5.43 1.58
N VAL A 37 -16.56 6.51 0.91
CA VAL A 37 -17.37 7.23 -0.08
C VAL A 37 -16.90 6.91 -1.49
N ALA A 38 -15.62 7.15 -1.78
CA ALA A 38 -15.02 6.95 -3.09
C ALA A 38 -13.49 6.75 -2.96
N SER A 39 -12.89 6.08 -3.93
CA SER A 39 -11.44 5.89 -4.02
C SER A 39 -10.85 6.86 -5.04
N THR A 40 -9.68 7.44 -4.77
CA THR A 40 -8.92 8.21 -5.76
C THR A 40 -8.32 7.28 -6.81
N THR A 41 -8.06 7.82 -7.99
CA THR A 41 -7.21 7.23 -9.02
C THR A 41 -6.16 8.24 -9.47
N THR A 42 -5.10 7.75 -10.09
CA THR A 42 -4.11 8.59 -10.79
C THR A 42 -4.13 8.27 -12.27
N GLU A 43 -3.48 9.06 -13.13
CA GLU A 43 -3.42 8.71 -14.57
C GLU A 43 -2.75 7.37 -14.84
N GLN A 44 -1.89 6.96 -13.91
CA GLN A 44 -1.16 5.71 -13.99
C GLN A 44 -2.02 4.54 -13.47
N ASP A 45 -3.00 4.79 -12.59
CA ASP A 45 -3.88 3.85 -11.87
C ASP A 45 -3.36 2.40 -11.81
N GLU A 46 -2.09 2.29 -11.40
CA GLU A 46 -1.38 1.03 -11.45
C GLU A 46 -1.83 0.18 -10.27
N VAL A 47 -1.78 -1.14 -10.45
CA VAL A 47 -1.96 -2.06 -9.33
C VAL A 47 -0.90 -1.74 -8.28
N ARG A 48 -1.33 -1.12 -7.18
CA ARG A 48 -0.47 -0.86 -6.03
C ARG A 48 -0.28 -2.14 -5.25
N ARG A 49 0.88 -2.75 -5.36
CA ARG A 49 1.28 -3.94 -4.60
C ARG A 49 2.79 -4.04 -4.53
N GLY A 50 3.23 -4.79 -3.54
CA GLY A 50 4.59 -5.27 -3.47
C GLY A 50 4.82 -6.57 -4.23
N LEU A 51 6.09 -6.89 -4.39
CA LEU A 51 6.63 -8.13 -4.91
C LEU A 51 7.62 -8.69 -3.90
N ILE A 52 7.69 -10.01 -3.87
CA ILE A 52 8.80 -10.76 -3.28
C ILE A 52 9.61 -11.29 -4.47
N VAL A 53 10.83 -10.81 -4.61
CA VAL A 53 11.72 -11.18 -5.73
C VAL A 53 12.92 -11.94 -5.22
N ILE A 54 13.45 -12.80 -6.07
CA ILE A 54 14.62 -13.64 -5.84
C ILE A 54 15.52 -13.62 -7.08
N PRO A 55 16.79 -14.02 -6.99
CA PRO A 55 17.64 -14.18 -8.16
C PRO A 55 17.00 -15.17 -9.15
N SER A 56 17.16 -14.93 -10.46
CA SER A 56 16.61 -15.79 -11.52
C SER A 56 17.07 -17.25 -11.37
N GLU A 57 18.34 -17.45 -11.01
CA GLU A 57 18.98 -18.76 -10.78
C GLU A 57 18.66 -19.40 -9.41
N SER A 58 17.91 -18.71 -8.53
CA SER A 58 17.58 -19.23 -7.21
C SER A 58 16.72 -20.50 -7.30
N ALA A 59 17.02 -21.49 -6.46
CA ALA A 59 16.25 -22.73 -6.38
C ALA A 59 14.91 -22.56 -5.67
N LEU A 60 14.66 -21.43 -4.97
CA LEU A 60 13.41 -21.19 -4.24
C LEU A 60 12.20 -21.18 -5.17
N GLN A 61 11.14 -21.88 -4.77
CA GLN A 61 9.90 -22.03 -5.55
C GLN A 61 8.68 -21.45 -4.84
N SER A 62 8.77 -21.25 -3.52
CA SER A 62 7.65 -20.76 -2.70
C SER A 62 8.11 -19.82 -1.59
N VAL A 63 7.18 -19.00 -1.09
CA VAL A 63 7.45 -18.11 0.05
C VAL A 63 7.63 -18.88 1.36
N ASP A 64 7.10 -20.10 1.47
CA ASP A 64 7.29 -20.96 2.64
C ASP A 64 8.77 -21.28 2.90
N GLU A 65 9.55 -21.37 1.83
CA GLU A 65 11.00 -21.61 1.89
C GLU A 65 11.78 -20.38 2.37
N LEU A 66 11.14 -19.21 2.54
CA LEU A 66 11.80 -18.02 3.10
C LEU A 66 11.99 -18.09 4.61
N ARG A 67 11.36 -19.03 5.32
CA ARG A 67 11.56 -19.18 6.76
C ARG A 67 13.04 -19.37 7.10
N GLY A 68 13.54 -18.54 8.00
CA GLY A 68 14.93 -18.46 8.44
C GLY A 68 15.88 -17.78 7.44
N LYS A 69 15.40 -17.33 6.28
CA LYS A 69 16.23 -16.68 5.25
C LYS A 69 16.32 -15.17 5.45
N SER A 70 17.37 -14.60 4.87
CA SER A 70 17.60 -13.17 4.82
C SER A 70 16.79 -12.52 3.72
N VAL A 71 16.15 -11.40 4.05
CA VAL A 71 15.30 -10.64 3.14
C VAL A 71 15.75 -9.19 3.15
N CYS A 72 16.16 -8.70 1.99
CA CYS A 72 16.56 -7.32 1.79
C CYS A 72 15.32 -6.43 1.63
N VAL A 73 15.23 -5.36 2.42
CA VAL A 73 14.09 -4.46 2.41
C VAL A 73 14.56 -3.00 2.42
N ALA A 74 13.89 -2.14 1.67
CA ALA A 74 14.18 -0.71 1.68
C ALA A 74 13.86 -0.09 3.05
N THR A 75 12.63 -0.29 3.53
CA THR A 75 12.16 0.21 4.83
C THR A 75 11.09 -0.71 5.38
N ARG A 76 10.92 -0.76 6.70
CA ARG A 76 9.84 -1.53 7.35
C ARG A 76 8.49 -0.81 7.40
N SER A 77 8.45 0.47 7.02
CA SER A 77 7.21 1.27 7.05
C SER A 77 6.56 1.44 5.68
N GLY A 78 7.17 0.92 4.62
CA GLY A 78 6.70 1.12 3.26
C GLY A 78 5.51 0.22 2.93
N LEU A 79 4.44 0.80 2.39
CA LEU A 79 3.22 0.06 2.04
C LEU A 79 3.51 -1.02 0.99
N GLU A 80 4.10 -0.62 -0.13
CA GLU A 80 4.40 -1.49 -1.28
C GLU A 80 5.74 -2.23 -1.15
N THR A 81 6.58 -1.83 -0.20
CA THR A 81 7.94 -2.37 -0.04
C THR A 81 8.10 -3.21 1.22
N PHE A 82 7.08 -3.29 2.09
CA PHE A 82 7.11 -4.13 3.29
C PHE A 82 5.73 -4.60 3.74
N VAL A 83 4.80 -3.68 3.98
CA VAL A 83 3.50 -4.00 4.61
C VAL A 83 2.70 -5.00 3.77
N SER A 84 2.64 -4.80 2.45
CA SER A 84 1.91 -5.72 1.56
C SER A 84 2.51 -7.13 1.54
N GLN A 85 3.84 -7.23 1.60
CA GLN A 85 4.59 -8.48 1.69
C GLN A 85 4.30 -9.17 3.01
N MET A 86 4.36 -8.45 4.13
CA MET A 86 4.06 -8.99 5.46
C MET A 86 2.62 -9.46 5.59
N ALA A 87 1.66 -8.73 5.02
CA ALA A 87 0.26 -9.15 4.95
C ALA A 87 0.11 -10.49 4.20
N THR A 88 0.75 -10.61 3.03
CA THR A 88 0.71 -11.83 2.22
C THR A 88 1.39 -13.02 2.92
N LEU A 89 2.54 -12.79 3.55
CA LEU A 89 3.27 -13.82 4.30
C LEU A 89 2.48 -14.29 5.53
N LYS A 90 1.87 -13.35 6.26
CA LYS A 90 1.02 -13.66 7.42
C LYS A 90 -0.20 -14.49 7.05
N SER A 91 -0.82 -14.21 5.90
CA SER A 91 -1.94 -15.02 5.40
C SER A 91 -1.55 -16.47 5.09
N GLN A 92 -0.26 -16.75 4.94
CA GLN A 92 0.33 -18.07 4.73
C GLN A 92 0.99 -18.63 6.00
N GLY A 93 0.76 -17.99 7.15
CA GLY A 93 1.30 -18.42 8.44
C GLY A 93 2.81 -18.19 8.59
N ILE A 94 3.38 -17.24 7.85
CA ILE A 94 4.77 -16.78 8.00
C ILE A 94 4.75 -15.43 8.71
N THR A 95 5.47 -15.32 9.82
CA THR A 95 5.60 -14.10 10.61
C THR A 95 6.94 -13.42 10.35
N GLY A 96 7.03 -12.11 10.61
CA GLY A 96 8.29 -11.37 10.44
C GLY A 96 9.42 -11.87 11.34
N SER A 97 9.09 -12.54 12.46
CA SER A 97 10.09 -13.15 13.36
C SER A 97 10.76 -14.39 12.77
N GLU A 98 10.16 -14.99 11.74
CA GLU A 98 10.73 -16.12 11.01
C GLU A 98 11.63 -15.66 9.85
N LEU A 99 11.85 -14.36 9.67
CA LEU A 99 12.66 -13.79 8.59
C LEU A 99 13.79 -12.93 9.16
N ASN A 100 14.94 -12.92 8.48
CA ASN A 100 16.08 -12.09 8.84
C ASN A 100 16.11 -10.84 7.94
N PHE A 101 15.49 -9.74 8.37
CA PHE A 101 15.45 -8.53 7.54
C PHE A 101 16.77 -7.76 7.55
N VAL A 102 17.31 -7.53 6.35
CA VAL A 102 18.44 -6.63 6.10
C VAL A 102 17.86 -5.32 5.54
N VAL A 103 17.87 -4.26 6.34
CA VAL A 103 17.31 -2.96 5.95
C VAL A 103 18.38 -2.14 5.24
N SER A 104 18.05 -1.63 4.05
CA SER A 104 18.93 -0.77 3.27
C SER A 104 19.30 0.51 4.03
N ALA A 105 20.58 0.85 4.07
CA ALA A 105 21.09 1.99 4.86
C ALA A 105 20.54 3.35 4.38
N ASP A 106 20.25 3.46 3.08
CA ASP A 106 19.70 4.65 2.41
C ASP A 106 18.17 4.58 2.22
N LEU A 107 17.53 3.52 2.75
CA LEU A 107 16.11 3.24 2.61
C LEU A 107 15.62 3.11 1.16
N SER A 108 16.50 2.71 0.23
CA SER A 108 16.16 2.58 -1.20
C SER A 108 15.91 1.14 -1.65
N GLU A 109 14.96 0.96 -2.57
CA GLU A 109 14.72 -0.34 -3.22
C GLU A 109 15.91 -0.77 -4.08
N ALA A 110 16.67 0.20 -4.63
CA ALA A 110 17.90 -0.06 -5.38
C ALA A 110 18.95 -0.75 -4.51
N THR A 111 19.18 -0.27 -3.29
CA THR A 111 20.09 -0.91 -2.34
C THR A 111 19.58 -2.29 -1.92
N ALA A 112 18.27 -2.46 -1.76
CA ALA A 112 17.70 -3.78 -1.47
C ALA A 112 17.94 -4.79 -2.61
N ILE A 113 17.78 -4.38 -3.87
CA ILE A 113 18.09 -5.22 -5.04
C ILE A 113 19.59 -5.49 -5.16
N ASN A 114 20.44 -4.49 -4.90
CA ASN A 114 21.89 -4.69 -4.93
C ASN A 114 22.35 -5.69 -3.86
N GLY A 115 21.77 -5.63 -2.65
CA GLY A 115 22.04 -6.62 -1.60
C GLY A 115 21.60 -8.04 -2.00
N LEU A 116 20.45 -8.17 -2.66
CA LEU A 116 19.98 -9.45 -3.21
C LEU A 116 20.94 -10.01 -4.28
N LEU A 117 21.35 -9.18 -5.24
CA LEU A 117 22.25 -9.59 -6.33
C LEU A 117 23.70 -9.77 -5.87
N GLY A 118 24.06 -9.21 -4.72
CA GLY A 118 25.36 -9.36 -4.05
C GLY A 118 25.42 -10.50 -3.03
N ASP A 119 24.43 -11.39 -3.01
CA ASP A 119 24.32 -12.54 -2.09
C ASP A 119 24.23 -12.16 -0.58
N GLU A 120 23.81 -10.92 -0.24
CA GLU A 120 23.56 -10.52 1.15
C GLU A 120 22.22 -11.07 1.70
N CYS A 121 21.28 -11.35 0.79
CA CYS A 121 19.94 -11.84 1.08
C CYS A 121 19.51 -12.90 0.05
N GLU A 122 18.58 -13.78 0.41
CA GLU A 122 18.00 -14.74 -0.53
C GLU A 122 16.74 -14.21 -1.25
N ALA A 123 16.13 -13.15 -0.73
CA ALA A 123 15.00 -12.46 -1.35
C ALA A 123 15.06 -10.95 -1.10
N ALA A 124 14.30 -10.18 -1.87
CA ALA A 124 14.05 -8.76 -1.62
C ALA A 124 12.57 -8.43 -1.71
N PHE A 125 12.16 -7.42 -0.93
CA PHE A 125 10.85 -6.80 -1.03
C PHE A 125 10.96 -5.49 -1.79
N ILE A 126 10.20 -5.39 -2.89
CA ILE A 126 10.13 -4.19 -3.73
C ILE A 126 8.68 -3.93 -4.13
N SER A 127 8.39 -2.74 -4.63
CA SER A 127 7.14 -2.38 -5.28
C SER A 127 7.10 -2.88 -6.72
N GLU A 128 5.88 -3.15 -7.22
CA GLU A 128 5.70 -3.51 -8.63
C GLU A 128 6.02 -2.35 -9.59
N SER A 129 5.84 -1.10 -9.14
CA SER A 129 6.25 0.08 -9.89
C SER A 129 7.78 0.15 -10.02
N TYR A 130 8.53 -0.12 -8.94
CA TYR A 130 9.99 -0.14 -9.01
C TYR A 130 10.51 -1.24 -9.93
N MET A 131 9.95 -2.46 -9.86
CA MET A 131 10.31 -3.56 -10.76
C MET A 131 10.19 -3.17 -12.25
N ARG A 132 9.15 -2.40 -12.61
CA ARG A 132 8.93 -1.92 -13.98
C ARG A 132 9.87 -0.80 -14.42
N SER A 133 10.54 -0.15 -13.46
CA SER A 133 11.54 0.89 -13.72
C SER A 133 12.96 0.35 -13.89
N LEU A 134 13.20 -0.92 -13.58
CA LEU A 134 14.50 -1.56 -13.71
C LEU A 134 14.92 -1.67 -15.18
N ASP A 135 16.22 -1.60 -15.43
CA ASP A 135 16.79 -1.88 -16.74
C ASP A 135 16.76 -3.38 -17.07
N ASP A 136 16.84 -3.72 -18.35
CA ASP A 136 16.73 -5.10 -18.85
C ASP A 136 17.76 -6.06 -18.22
N ASN A 137 18.98 -5.60 -17.92
CA ASN A 137 20.00 -6.48 -17.33
C ASN A 137 19.62 -6.85 -15.89
N THR A 138 19.24 -5.86 -15.10
CA THR A 138 18.78 -6.09 -13.73
C THR A 138 17.52 -6.95 -13.72
N LEU A 139 16.55 -6.64 -14.58
CA LEU A 139 15.31 -7.40 -14.69
C LEU A 139 15.54 -8.87 -15.06
N SER A 140 16.48 -9.15 -15.98
CA SER A 140 16.83 -10.53 -16.38
C SER A 140 17.51 -11.35 -15.27
N SER A 141 18.06 -10.69 -14.26
CA SER A 141 18.73 -11.31 -13.11
C SER A 141 17.77 -11.65 -11.97
N LEU A 142 16.49 -11.28 -12.10
CA LEU A 142 15.47 -11.41 -11.07
C LEU A 142 14.31 -12.27 -11.56
N LYS A 143 13.60 -12.91 -10.63
CA LYS A 143 12.26 -13.45 -10.87
C LYS A 143 11.34 -13.15 -9.71
N VAL A 144 10.05 -13.01 -10.00
CA VAL A 144 9.01 -12.82 -8.98
C VAL A 144 8.70 -14.17 -8.34
N LEU A 145 9.02 -14.30 -7.05
CA LEU A 145 8.64 -15.46 -6.25
C LEU A 145 7.16 -15.37 -5.86
N SER A 146 6.68 -14.16 -5.54
CA SER A 146 5.28 -13.94 -5.19
C SER A 146 4.84 -12.50 -5.46
N TYR A 147 3.60 -12.38 -5.93
CA TYR A 147 2.86 -11.12 -5.93
C TYR A 147 2.12 -10.98 -4.61
N THR A 148 2.11 -9.77 -4.06
CA THR A 148 1.46 -9.52 -2.76
C THR A 148 0.03 -9.02 -2.89
N ALA A 149 -0.62 -8.89 -1.74
CA ALA A 149 -1.91 -8.26 -1.60
C ALA A 149 -1.90 -6.85 -2.19
N ARG A 150 -2.97 -6.52 -2.90
CA ARG A 150 -3.18 -5.16 -3.41
C ARG A 150 -3.39 -4.20 -2.25
N ILE A 151 -2.93 -2.98 -2.45
CA ILE A 151 -3.09 -1.87 -1.54
C ILE A 151 -4.13 -0.94 -2.16
N PRO A 152 -5.16 -0.54 -1.41
CA PRO A 152 -6.10 0.44 -1.92
C PRO A 152 -5.42 1.80 -2.13
N ASN A 153 -6.00 2.61 -3.01
CA ASN A 153 -5.61 4.02 -3.14
C ASN A 153 -6.10 4.82 -1.92
N SER A 154 -5.84 6.13 -1.93
CA SER A 154 -6.47 7.03 -0.95
C SER A 154 -7.98 7.06 -1.15
N ALA A 155 -8.72 7.30 -0.07
CA ALA A 155 -10.17 7.30 -0.07
C ALA A 155 -10.73 8.63 0.45
N VAL A 156 -11.84 9.07 -0.13
CA VAL A 156 -12.74 9.98 0.54
C VAL A 156 -13.59 9.17 1.51
N VAL A 157 -13.61 9.60 2.77
CA VAL A 157 -14.42 9.03 3.83
C VAL A 157 -15.37 10.07 4.41
N ALA A 158 -16.50 9.59 4.90
CA ALA A 158 -17.46 10.36 5.70
C ALA A 158 -17.41 9.87 7.15
N TYR A 159 -17.71 10.75 8.10
CA TYR A 159 -17.98 10.32 9.47
C TYR A 159 -19.20 9.39 9.49
N TRP A 160 -19.17 8.33 10.30
CA TRP A 160 -20.14 7.22 10.23
C TRP A 160 -21.62 7.64 10.39
N ASP A 161 -21.89 8.71 11.16
CA ASP A 161 -23.24 9.24 11.39
C ASP A 161 -23.67 10.28 10.35
N THR A 162 -22.90 10.44 9.26
CA THR A 162 -23.27 11.35 8.17
C THR A 162 -24.50 10.80 7.44
N PRO A 163 -25.56 11.60 7.21
CA PRO A 163 -26.75 11.13 6.52
C PRO A 163 -26.44 10.56 5.13
N GLN A 164 -26.99 9.38 4.82
CA GLN A 164 -26.73 8.67 3.57
C GLN A 164 -27.00 9.53 2.32
N GLU A 165 -28.05 10.35 2.34
CA GLU A 165 -28.34 11.29 1.24
C GLU A 165 -27.18 12.27 0.97
N THR A 166 -26.46 12.68 2.02
CA THR A 166 -25.30 13.56 1.88
C THR A 166 -24.10 12.80 1.30
N ILE A 167 -23.89 11.56 1.76
CA ILE A 167 -22.84 10.66 1.23
C ILE A 167 -23.08 10.40 -0.26
N ASP A 168 -24.31 10.08 -0.66
CA ASP A 168 -24.66 9.77 -2.04
C ASP A 168 -24.45 10.99 -2.95
N LYS A 169 -24.86 12.18 -2.52
CA LYS A 169 -24.63 13.44 -3.25
C LYS A 169 -23.15 13.72 -3.43
N LEU A 170 -22.34 13.51 -2.37
CA LEU A 170 -20.89 13.70 -2.45
C LEU A 170 -20.28 12.67 -3.41
N LYS A 171 -20.63 11.39 -3.29
CA LYS A 171 -20.15 10.33 -4.18
C LYS A 171 -20.47 10.65 -5.63
N GLU A 172 -21.72 11.02 -5.93
CA GLU A 172 -22.14 11.39 -7.29
C GLU A 172 -21.33 12.58 -7.84
N ALA A 173 -21.05 13.59 -7.00
CA ALA A 173 -20.22 14.73 -7.40
C ALA A 173 -18.76 14.33 -7.67
N LEU A 174 -18.17 13.51 -6.80
CA LEU A 174 -16.79 13.03 -6.93
C LEU A 174 -16.60 12.19 -8.20
N LEU A 175 -17.52 11.27 -8.48
CA LEU A 175 -17.45 10.37 -9.65
C LEU A 175 -17.58 11.11 -11.00
N LYS A 176 -18.04 12.36 -10.99
CA LYS A 176 -18.10 13.22 -12.19
C LYS A 176 -16.80 13.98 -12.45
N LEU A 177 -15.87 13.98 -11.50
CA LEU A 177 -14.57 14.66 -11.66
C LEU A 177 -13.66 13.82 -12.57
N THR A 178 -12.94 14.51 -13.44
CA THR A 178 -11.99 13.93 -14.40
C THR A 178 -10.67 14.69 -14.34
N ALA A 179 -9.63 14.20 -15.03
CA ALA A 179 -8.32 14.85 -15.03
C ALA A 179 -8.38 16.31 -15.54
N SER A 180 -9.41 16.65 -16.33
CA SER A 180 -9.65 18.02 -16.80
C SER A 180 -10.33 18.95 -15.78
N SER A 181 -10.88 18.39 -14.70
CA SER A 181 -11.52 19.14 -13.60
C SER A 181 -10.48 19.98 -12.87
N LYS A 182 -10.75 21.28 -12.72
CA LYS A 182 -9.82 22.23 -12.08
C LYS A 182 -9.53 21.88 -10.62
N GLU A 183 -10.49 21.21 -9.99
CA GLU A 183 -10.44 20.73 -8.62
C GLU A 183 -9.34 19.66 -8.42
N LEU A 184 -9.04 18.87 -9.46
CA LEU A 184 -8.07 17.78 -9.39
C LEU A 184 -6.64 18.18 -9.80
N GLN A 185 -6.50 19.23 -10.61
CA GLN A 185 -5.19 19.70 -11.10
C GLN A 185 -4.10 19.87 -10.02
N PRO A 186 -4.37 20.41 -8.81
CA PRO A 186 -3.33 20.57 -7.80
C PRO A 186 -3.06 19.29 -6.97
N THR A 187 -3.83 18.22 -7.18
CA THR A 187 -3.85 17.06 -6.26
C THR A 187 -3.02 15.88 -6.76
N GLY A 188 -2.75 15.79 -8.05
CA GLY A 188 -2.14 14.62 -8.69
C GLY A 188 -3.10 13.45 -8.93
N PHE A 189 -4.38 13.56 -8.55
CA PHE A 189 -5.41 12.58 -8.89
C PHE A 189 -6.01 12.86 -10.27
N SER A 190 -6.46 11.81 -10.94
CA SER A 190 -7.10 11.89 -12.26
C SER A 190 -8.62 11.73 -12.19
N SER A 191 -9.15 10.95 -11.25
CA SER A 191 -10.58 10.84 -11.00
C SER A 191 -10.87 10.24 -9.62
N PHE A 192 -12.16 10.01 -9.36
CA PHE A 192 -12.64 9.16 -8.28
C PHE A 192 -13.43 8.00 -8.86
N VAL A 193 -13.34 6.84 -8.22
CA VAL A 193 -14.09 5.63 -8.55
C VAL A 193 -14.80 5.09 -7.31
N GLU A 194 -15.71 4.15 -7.52
CA GLU A 194 -16.31 3.42 -6.40
C GLU A 194 -15.23 2.69 -5.60
N ALA A 195 -15.30 2.81 -4.27
CA ALA A 195 -14.36 2.14 -3.39
C ALA A 195 -14.64 0.63 -3.33
N ASP A 196 -13.62 -0.17 -3.60
CA ASP A 196 -13.67 -1.62 -3.45
C ASP A 196 -13.64 -1.99 -1.95
N GLN A 197 -14.83 -2.15 -1.37
CA GLN A 197 -15.00 -2.42 0.06
C GLN A 197 -14.21 -3.65 0.53
N GLU A 198 -14.11 -4.69 -0.31
CA GLU A 198 -13.39 -5.91 0.04
C GLU A 198 -11.87 -5.66 0.07
N LEU A 199 -11.34 -4.93 -0.89
CA LEU A 199 -9.93 -4.53 -0.91
C LEU A 199 -9.56 -3.70 0.32
N TYR A 200 -10.37 -2.68 0.65
CA TYR A 200 -10.13 -1.86 1.83
C TYR A 200 -10.23 -2.68 3.12
N SER A 201 -11.25 -3.54 3.28
CA SER A 201 -11.39 -4.40 4.46
C SER A 201 -10.16 -5.30 4.64
N LYS A 202 -9.74 -6.01 3.59
CA LYS A 202 -8.56 -6.89 3.65
C LYS A 202 -7.29 -6.14 4.02
N PHE A 203 -7.11 -4.95 3.47
CA PHE A 203 -5.97 -4.10 3.81
C PHE A 203 -6.00 -3.69 5.29
N LEU A 204 -7.15 -3.20 5.77
CA LEU A 204 -7.30 -2.73 7.15
C LEU A 204 -7.10 -3.85 8.18
N ASP A 205 -7.59 -5.04 7.89
CA ASP A 205 -7.39 -6.23 8.73
C ASP A 205 -5.92 -6.64 8.78
N ALA A 206 -5.22 -6.57 7.65
CA ALA A 206 -3.80 -6.87 7.59
C ALA A 206 -2.94 -5.80 8.30
N TYR A 207 -3.26 -4.52 8.12
CA TYR A 207 -2.51 -3.39 8.66
C TYR A 207 -2.65 -3.27 10.19
N SER A 208 -3.83 -3.54 10.73
CA SER A 208 -4.11 -3.39 12.17
C SER A 208 -3.57 -4.55 13.02
N ALA A 209 -2.92 -5.53 12.38
CA ALA A 209 -2.47 -6.76 13.02
C ALA A 209 -0.93 -6.80 13.21
N GLU A 210 -0.24 -5.68 12.97
CA GLU A 210 1.12 -5.38 13.44
C GLU A 210 1.09 -4.68 14.82
#